data_AF-A0A7Y9XCH9-F1
#
_entry.id   AF-A0A7Y9XCH9-F1
#
_cell.length_a   1.000
_cell.length_b   1.000
_cell.length_c   1.000
_cell.angle_alpha   90.00
_cell.angle_beta   90.00
_cell.angle_gamma   90.00
#
_symmetry.space_group_name_H-M   'P 1'
#
loop_
_entity.id
_entity.type
_entity.pdbx_description
1 polymer ?
#
loop_
_entity_poly.entity_id
_entity_poly.type
_entity_poly.pdbx_seq_one_letter_code
_entity_poly.pdbx_strand_id
1 'polypeptide(L)'
;MTYSIPRHDASVPGYTISAKDHPEERETEASDVEDYPDSIDLSLNPLDLNAKVSLAIDPDAAQLETWEDWVAAMQIYNAMFEVTTNPEGTELELMVNHKVRRTTATGPRYCTNAGNWLTAFYYAVTCREEARRRRLCEIPVELLREAGESDGAQYNPYVYHWVAALQAYVLNRPGLGEGLAAALELSDPERVEFGPAEILNKLTFPP
;
A
#
# COMPACT_ATOMS: atom_id res chain seq x y z
N MET A 1 17.82 23.57 -4.04
CA MET A 1 18.41 23.57 -2.68
C MET A 1 18.46 22.11 -2.26
N THR A 2 19.64 21.52 -2.06
CA THR A 2 19.76 20.07 -1.78
C THR A 2 19.71 19.85 -0.26
N TYR A 3 18.65 19.22 0.23
CA TYR A 3 18.52 18.88 1.64
C TYR A 3 19.17 17.52 1.89
N SER A 4 20.09 17.43 2.84
CA SER A 4 20.61 16.16 3.32
C SER A 4 19.81 15.75 4.56
N ILE A 5 19.00 14.71 4.43
CA ILE A 5 18.26 14.12 5.55
C ILE A 5 19.11 12.96 6.07
N PRO A 6 19.64 13.03 7.30
CA PRO A 6 20.42 11.93 7.86
C PRO A 6 19.53 10.68 7.96
N ARG A 7 20.11 9.52 7.63
CA ARG A 7 19.40 8.24 7.75
C ARG A 7 18.95 8.01 9.20
N HIS A 8 17.84 7.31 9.35
CA HIS A 8 17.38 6.86 10.66
C HIS A 8 18.46 6.00 11.32
N ASP A 9 18.67 6.17 12.63
CA ASP A 9 19.68 5.41 13.37
C ASP A 9 19.17 4.00 13.67
N ALA A 10 19.43 3.08 12.74
CA ALA A 10 19.10 1.67 12.89
C ALA A 10 20.06 0.90 13.81
N SER A 11 21.07 1.56 14.41
CA SER A 11 22.00 0.92 15.36
C SER A 11 21.40 0.71 16.75
N VAL A 12 20.20 1.26 16.99
CA VAL A 12 19.44 1.05 18.22
C VAL A 12 19.06 -0.45 18.33
N PRO A 13 19.41 -1.13 19.45
CA PRO A 13 19.18 -2.57 19.59
C PRO A 13 17.73 -3.02 19.42
N GLY A 14 16.77 -2.11 19.66
CA GLY A 14 15.34 -2.36 19.49
C GLY A 14 14.98 -2.90 18.10
N TYR A 15 15.63 -2.41 17.04
CA TYR A 15 15.37 -2.89 15.67
C TYR A 15 15.76 -4.35 15.47
N THR A 16 16.95 -4.73 15.93
CA THR A 16 17.43 -6.12 15.82
C THR A 16 16.68 -7.06 16.77
N ILE A 17 16.14 -6.56 17.87
CA ILE A 17 15.28 -7.35 18.76
C ILE A 17 13.94 -7.61 18.08
N SER A 18 13.28 -6.56 17.56
CA SER A 18 12.01 -6.66 16.82
C SER A 18 12.10 -7.61 15.62
N ALA A 19 13.20 -7.52 14.85
CA ALA A 19 13.40 -8.34 13.65
C ALA A 19 13.41 -9.86 13.90
N LYS A 20 13.64 -10.30 15.15
CA LYS A 20 13.60 -11.72 15.50
C LYS A 20 12.18 -12.28 15.52
N ASP A 21 11.20 -11.43 15.78
CA ASP A 21 9.81 -11.82 15.94
C ASP A 21 9.05 -11.74 14.59
N HIS A 22 9.62 -11.08 13.58
CA HIS A 22 9.00 -10.92 12.26
C HIS A 22 8.52 -12.24 11.62
N PRO A 23 9.25 -13.38 11.65
CA PRO A 23 8.75 -14.61 11.05
C PRO A 23 7.49 -15.15 11.73
N GLU A 24 7.39 -14.99 13.06
CA GLU A 24 6.20 -15.39 13.84
C GLU A 24 5.04 -14.43 13.55
N GLU A 25 5.29 -13.12 13.62
CA GLU A 25 4.29 -12.09 13.30
C GLU A 25 3.76 -12.25 11.87
N ARG A 26 4.64 -12.51 10.89
CA ARG A 26 4.22 -12.79 9.50
C ARG A 26 3.25 -13.96 9.39
N GLU A 27 3.46 -15.02 10.18
CA GLU A 27 2.55 -16.15 10.18
C GLU A 27 1.22 -15.79 10.83
N THR A 28 1.24 -15.12 11.99
CA THR A 28 0.04 -14.66 12.70
C THR A 28 -0.82 -13.77 11.82
N GLU A 29 -0.23 -12.72 11.26
CA GLU A 29 -0.95 -11.78 10.39
C GLU A 29 -1.44 -12.44 9.10
N ALA A 30 -0.69 -13.41 8.57
CA ALA A 30 -1.13 -14.17 7.39
C ALA A 30 -2.27 -15.15 7.69
N SER A 31 -2.36 -15.71 8.90
CA SER A 31 -3.48 -16.58 9.30
C SER A 31 -4.75 -15.78 9.57
N ASP A 32 -4.64 -14.56 10.07
CA ASP A 32 -5.80 -13.72 10.39
C ASP A 32 -6.64 -13.37 9.14
N VAL A 33 -6.04 -13.44 7.94
CA VAL A 33 -6.76 -13.34 6.65
C VAL A 33 -7.83 -14.42 6.49
N GLU A 34 -7.60 -15.62 7.03
CA GLU A 34 -8.55 -16.74 6.94
C GLU A 34 -9.66 -16.62 7.98
N ASP A 35 -9.30 -16.25 9.21
CA ASP A 35 -10.20 -16.26 10.35
C ASP A 35 -11.01 -14.95 10.48
N TYR A 36 -10.45 -13.82 10.04
CA TYR A 36 -10.98 -12.48 10.24
C TYR A 36 -10.89 -11.60 8.97
N PRO A 37 -11.48 -12.00 7.82
CA PRO A 37 -11.40 -11.22 6.58
C PRO A 37 -11.93 -9.78 6.71
N ASP A 38 -12.91 -9.55 7.59
CA ASP A 38 -13.47 -8.22 7.86
C ASP A 38 -12.50 -7.25 8.55
N SER A 39 -11.42 -7.77 9.14
CA SER A 39 -10.41 -7.02 9.88
C SER A 39 -9.02 -7.11 9.24
N ILE A 40 -8.94 -7.52 7.97
CA ILE A 40 -7.67 -7.72 7.24
C ILE A 40 -6.79 -6.45 7.19
N ASP A 41 -7.39 -5.28 7.35
CA ASP A 41 -6.69 -4.00 7.43
C ASP A 41 -5.77 -3.88 8.66
N LEU A 42 -6.08 -4.59 9.75
CA LEU A 42 -5.25 -4.59 10.96
C LEU A 42 -3.86 -5.21 10.72
N SER A 43 -3.78 -6.16 9.78
CA SER A 43 -2.54 -6.84 9.39
C SER A 43 -1.63 -6.01 8.47
N LEU A 44 -2.12 -4.88 7.94
CA LEU A 44 -1.34 -4.06 7.02
C LEU A 44 -0.18 -3.36 7.73
N ASN A 45 -0.45 -2.74 8.88
CA ASN A 45 0.55 -1.92 9.58
C ASN A 45 1.69 -2.73 10.20
N PRO A 46 1.46 -3.87 10.89
CA PRO A 46 2.53 -4.72 11.40
C PRO A 46 3.48 -5.17 10.28
N LEU A 47 2.94 -5.65 9.16
CA LEU A 47 3.76 -6.16 8.05
C LEU A 47 4.49 -5.05 7.29
N ASP A 48 3.88 -3.88 7.11
CA ASP A 48 4.55 -2.69 6.56
C ASP A 48 5.71 -2.23 7.47
N LEU A 49 5.50 -2.22 8.79
CA LEU A 49 6.54 -1.88 9.76
C LEU A 49 7.70 -2.87 9.70
N ASN A 50 7.42 -4.18 9.66
CA ASN A 50 8.44 -5.21 9.57
C ASN A 50 9.30 -5.04 8.30
N ALA A 51 8.68 -4.79 7.15
CA ALA A 51 9.39 -4.51 5.90
C ALA A 51 10.31 -3.27 6.01
N LYS A 52 9.85 -2.20 6.67
CA LYS A 52 10.63 -0.98 6.90
C LYS A 52 11.78 -1.19 7.88
N VAL A 53 11.54 -1.92 8.97
CA VAL A 53 12.56 -2.27 9.96
C VAL A 53 13.66 -3.12 9.33
N SER A 54 13.28 -4.16 8.58
CA SER A 54 14.23 -5.05 7.92
C SER A 54 15.10 -4.31 6.92
N LEU A 55 14.52 -3.40 6.11
CA LEU A 55 15.32 -2.56 5.21
C LEU A 55 16.22 -1.56 5.96
N ALA A 56 15.79 -1.06 7.13
CA ALA A 56 16.61 -0.15 7.93
C ALA A 56 17.88 -0.83 8.49
N ILE A 57 17.79 -2.11 8.89
CA ILE A 57 18.92 -2.89 9.42
C ILE A 57 19.74 -3.60 8.32
N ASP A 58 19.13 -3.86 7.16
CA ASP A 58 19.73 -4.48 5.98
C ASP A 58 19.46 -3.63 4.72
N PRO A 59 20.14 -2.47 4.57
CA PRO A 59 19.85 -1.48 3.54
C PRO A 59 20.17 -1.94 2.11
N ASP A 60 21.06 -2.93 1.96
CA ASP A 60 21.39 -3.53 0.67
C ASP A 60 20.40 -4.64 0.29
N ALA A 61 19.42 -4.96 1.17
CA ALA A 61 18.51 -6.09 1.06
C ALA A 61 19.27 -7.40 0.74
N ALA A 62 20.37 -7.65 1.47
CA ALA A 62 21.22 -8.81 1.24
C ALA A 62 20.74 -10.07 1.98
N GLN A 63 19.92 -9.91 3.02
CA GLN A 63 19.37 -11.00 3.84
C GLN A 63 18.03 -11.46 3.31
N LEU A 64 17.79 -12.78 3.32
CA LEU A 64 16.53 -13.36 2.84
C LEU A 64 15.32 -12.81 3.60
N GLU A 65 15.48 -12.59 4.90
CA GLU A 65 14.44 -12.11 5.82
C GLU A 65 13.89 -10.75 5.36
N THR A 66 14.75 -9.85 4.85
CA THR A 66 14.33 -8.57 4.27
C THR A 66 13.41 -8.76 3.08
N TRP A 67 13.71 -9.74 2.21
CA TRP A 67 12.85 -10.06 1.06
C TRP A 67 11.53 -10.66 1.51
N GLU A 68 11.57 -11.56 2.49
CA GLU A 68 10.36 -12.21 3.01
C GLU A 68 9.40 -11.20 3.63
N ASP A 69 9.90 -10.23 4.40
CA ASP A 69 9.07 -9.18 5.00
C ASP A 69 8.44 -8.26 3.95
N TRP A 70 9.21 -7.87 2.91
CA TRP A 70 8.70 -7.08 1.79
C TRP A 70 7.65 -7.83 0.98
N VAL A 71 7.87 -9.13 0.72
CA VAL A 71 6.92 -9.98 0.00
C VAL A 71 5.65 -10.21 0.82
N ALA A 72 5.76 -10.41 2.14
CA ALA A 72 4.61 -10.57 3.02
C ALA A 72 3.76 -9.29 3.07
N ALA A 73 4.39 -8.12 3.23
CA ALA A 73 3.70 -6.82 3.15
C ALA A 73 3.01 -6.65 1.79
N MET A 74 3.71 -6.91 0.67
CA MET A 74 3.11 -6.85 -0.66
C MET A 74 1.91 -7.79 -0.80
N GLN A 75 2.01 -9.03 -0.30
CA GLN A 75 0.95 -10.02 -0.38
C GLN A 75 -0.28 -9.62 0.44
N ILE A 76 -0.12 -9.12 1.67
CA ILE A 76 -1.25 -8.72 2.52
C ILE A 76 -2.00 -7.51 1.94
N TYR A 77 -1.28 -6.50 1.43
CA TYR A 77 -1.91 -5.34 0.80
C TYR A 77 -2.71 -5.73 -0.45
N ASN A 78 -2.18 -6.65 -1.27
CA ASN A 78 -2.91 -7.17 -2.42
C ASN A 78 -4.07 -8.07 -1.99
N ALA A 79 -3.92 -8.89 -0.95
CA ALA A 79 -4.98 -9.72 -0.39
C ALA A 79 -6.16 -8.85 0.11
N MET A 80 -5.88 -7.75 0.81
CA MET A 80 -6.91 -6.79 1.24
C MET A 80 -7.72 -6.27 0.05
N PHE A 81 -7.09 -5.91 -1.07
CA PHE A 81 -7.83 -5.50 -2.25
C PHE A 81 -8.64 -6.64 -2.89
N GLU A 82 -8.12 -7.86 -2.94
CA GLU A 82 -8.91 -9.00 -3.43
C GLU A 82 -10.14 -9.25 -2.53
N VAL A 83 -9.97 -9.21 -1.20
CA VAL A 83 -11.05 -9.39 -0.22
C VAL A 83 -12.09 -8.28 -0.32
N THR A 84 -11.67 -7.04 -0.53
CA THR A 84 -12.57 -5.88 -0.46
C THR A 84 -13.10 -5.40 -1.81
N THR A 85 -12.60 -5.88 -2.94
CA THR A 85 -13.11 -5.46 -4.27
C THR A 85 -13.94 -6.52 -4.98
N ASN A 86 -13.87 -7.77 -4.52
CA ASN A 86 -14.76 -8.83 -5.00
C ASN A 86 -16.14 -8.75 -4.32
N PRO A 87 -17.21 -9.27 -4.97
CA PRO A 87 -18.54 -9.33 -4.36
C PRO A 87 -18.52 -10.09 -3.03
N GLU A 88 -19.25 -9.58 -2.03
CA GLU A 88 -19.34 -10.19 -0.70
C GLU A 88 -19.73 -11.68 -0.78
N GLY A 89 -19.04 -12.53 -0.02
CA GLY A 89 -19.21 -13.98 0.00
C GLY A 89 -18.52 -14.73 -1.14
N THR A 90 -17.77 -14.06 -2.03
CA THR A 90 -16.95 -14.73 -3.05
C THR A 90 -15.83 -15.51 -2.36
N GLU A 91 -15.71 -16.81 -2.63
CA GLU A 91 -14.58 -17.64 -2.17
C GLU A 91 -13.28 -17.22 -2.85
N LEU A 92 -12.23 -16.99 -2.07
CA LEU A 92 -10.92 -16.53 -2.53
C LEU A 92 -9.81 -17.49 -2.10
N GLU A 93 -8.82 -17.65 -2.99
CA GLU A 93 -7.55 -18.31 -2.69
C GLU A 93 -6.41 -17.31 -2.84
N LEU A 94 -5.77 -16.95 -1.71
CA LEU A 94 -4.80 -15.86 -1.64
C LEU A 94 -3.43 -16.41 -1.21
N MET A 95 -2.38 -16.17 -2.00
CA MET A 95 -1.01 -16.49 -1.57
C MET A 95 -0.51 -15.40 -0.61
N VAL A 96 -0.34 -15.77 0.66
CA VAL A 96 0.19 -14.92 1.74
C VAL A 96 1.17 -15.73 2.61
N ASN A 97 2.38 -15.21 2.81
CA ASN A 97 3.47 -15.82 3.57
C ASN A 97 3.72 -17.30 3.21
N HIS A 98 4.01 -17.56 1.93
CA HIS A 98 4.30 -18.90 1.38
C HIS A 98 3.16 -19.93 1.42
N LYS A 99 1.95 -19.55 1.86
CA LYS A 99 0.78 -20.43 1.93
C LYS A 99 -0.38 -19.88 1.11
N VAL A 100 -1.14 -20.78 0.50
CA VAL A 100 -2.45 -20.44 -0.07
C VAL A 100 -3.46 -20.43 1.07
N ARG A 101 -3.96 -19.25 1.37
CA ARG A 101 -4.98 -18.94 2.39
C ARG A 101 -6.35 -18.95 1.74
N ARG A 102 -7.34 -19.55 2.39
CA ARG A 102 -8.74 -19.55 1.93
C ARG A 102 -9.57 -18.62 2.77
N THR A 103 -10.32 -17.74 2.11
CA THR A 103 -11.14 -16.75 2.78
C THR A 103 -12.31 -16.33 1.89
N THR A 104 -13.17 -15.46 2.39
CA THR A 104 -14.28 -14.90 1.62
C THR A 104 -14.13 -13.40 1.45
N ALA A 105 -14.58 -12.89 0.30
CA ALA A 105 -14.65 -11.47 0.05
C ALA A 105 -15.69 -10.81 0.96
N THR A 106 -15.38 -9.61 1.43
CA THR A 106 -16.22 -8.80 2.32
C THR A 106 -16.96 -7.69 1.59
N GLY A 107 -16.58 -7.43 0.34
CA GLY A 107 -16.93 -6.22 -0.38
C GLY A 107 -16.19 -4.97 0.16
N PRO A 108 -16.42 -3.80 -0.46
CA PRO A 108 -15.67 -2.57 -0.18
C PRO A 108 -15.82 -2.11 1.27
N ARG A 109 -14.70 -1.73 1.89
CA ARG A 109 -14.65 -1.16 3.24
C ARG A 109 -13.76 0.09 3.25
N TYR A 110 -13.71 0.80 4.37
CA TYR A 110 -12.91 2.03 4.50
C TYR A 110 -11.41 1.84 4.15
N CYS A 111 -10.88 0.63 4.29
CA CYS A 111 -9.51 0.27 3.92
C CYS A 111 -9.28 0.15 2.41
N THR A 112 -10.35 0.06 1.59
CA THR A 112 -10.35 0.11 0.12
C THR A 112 -10.19 1.56 -0.36
N ASN A 113 -9.09 2.21 0.02
CA ASN A 113 -8.88 3.64 -0.23
C ASN A 113 -7.64 3.92 -1.09
N ALA A 114 -7.52 5.16 -1.57
CA ALA A 114 -6.45 5.58 -2.45
C ALA A 114 -5.04 5.50 -1.81
N GLY A 115 -4.94 5.72 -0.49
CA GLY A 115 -3.66 5.63 0.23
C GLY A 115 -3.13 4.19 0.26
N ASN A 116 -3.97 3.25 0.70
CA ASN A 116 -3.64 1.84 0.69
C ASN A 116 -3.40 1.32 -0.74
N TRP A 117 -4.12 1.85 -1.73
CA TRP A 117 -3.91 1.49 -3.13
C TRP A 117 -2.50 1.89 -3.60
N LEU A 118 -2.05 3.11 -3.28
CA LEU A 118 -0.71 3.57 -3.63
C LEU A 118 0.36 2.71 -2.96
N THR A 119 0.20 2.39 -1.67
CA THR A 119 1.10 1.49 -0.96
C THR A 119 1.16 0.11 -1.62
N ALA A 120 0.00 -0.52 -1.90
CA ALA A 120 -0.09 -1.80 -2.58
C ALA A 120 0.55 -1.77 -3.98
N PHE A 121 0.34 -0.69 -4.73
CA PHE A 121 0.91 -0.48 -6.06
C PHE A 121 2.44 -0.41 -6.00
N TYR A 122 3.01 0.39 -5.10
CA TYR A 122 4.46 0.51 -4.97
C TYR A 122 5.12 -0.75 -4.43
N TYR A 123 4.46 -1.50 -3.55
CA TYR A 123 4.91 -2.83 -3.16
C TYR A 123 4.94 -3.79 -4.36
N ALA A 124 3.88 -3.82 -5.17
CA ALA A 124 3.84 -4.67 -6.37
C ALA A 124 4.90 -4.26 -7.40
N VAL A 125 5.19 -2.97 -7.56
CA VAL A 125 6.31 -2.48 -8.39
C VAL A 125 7.65 -2.94 -7.83
N THR A 126 7.88 -2.76 -6.53
CA THR A 126 9.16 -3.07 -5.87
C THR A 126 9.47 -4.57 -5.89
N CYS A 127 8.47 -5.40 -5.58
CA CYS A 127 8.56 -6.85 -5.65
C CYS A 127 8.47 -7.40 -7.08
N ARG A 128 8.28 -6.54 -8.10
CA ARG A 128 8.19 -6.89 -9.53
C ARG A 128 7.05 -7.86 -9.87
N GLU A 129 5.95 -7.77 -9.12
CA GLU A 129 4.76 -8.60 -9.29
C GLU A 129 3.81 -7.99 -10.33
N GLU A 130 4.10 -8.24 -11.61
CA GLU A 130 3.35 -7.65 -12.72
C GLU A 130 1.85 -7.97 -12.69
N ALA A 131 1.48 -9.23 -12.41
CA ALA A 131 0.08 -9.64 -12.41
C ALA A 131 -0.73 -8.91 -11.32
N ARG A 132 -0.19 -8.80 -10.11
CA ARG A 132 -0.79 -8.07 -8.98
C ARG A 132 -0.90 -6.58 -9.29
N ARG A 133 0.19 -5.96 -9.79
CA ARG A 133 0.21 -4.57 -10.22
C ARG A 133 -0.87 -4.26 -11.26
N ARG A 134 -1.04 -5.13 -12.26
CA ARG A 134 -2.07 -4.97 -13.29
C ARG A 134 -3.48 -5.12 -12.71
N ARG A 135 -3.73 -6.10 -11.82
CA ARG A 135 -5.03 -6.28 -11.16
C ARG A 135 -5.44 -5.06 -10.33
N LEU A 136 -4.53 -4.50 -9.53
CA LEU A 136 -4.78 -3.26 -8.78
C LEU A 136 -5.24 -2.12 -9.70
N CYS A 137 -4.70 -2.05 -10.92
CA CYS A 137 -5.04 -0.98 -11.85
C CYS A 137 -6.44 -1.11 -12.47
N GLU A 138 -7.09 -2.27 -12.35
CA GLU A 138 -8.46 -2.45 -12.82
C GLU A 138 -9.51 -1.98 -11.80
N ILE A 139 -9.09 -1.68 -10.56
CA ILE A 139 -9.98 -1.17 -9.50
C ILE A 139 -10.45 0.25 -9.86
N PRO A 140 -11.76 0.54 -9.96
CA PRO A 140 -12.23 1.88 -10.30
C PRO A 140 -11.81 2.92 -9.27
N VAL A 141 -11.31 4.08 -9.72
CA VAL A 141 -10.92 5.18 -8.83
C VAL A 141 -12.10 5.69 -7.99
N GLU A 142 -13.31 5.70 -8.56
CA GLU A 142 -14.51 6.08 -7.83
C GLU A 142 -14.83 5.12 -6.68
N LEU A 143 -14.56 3.81 -6.85
CA LEU A 143 -14.71 2.84 -5.77
C LEU A 143 -13.77 3.16 -4.61
N LEU A 144 -12.52 3.52 -4.92
CA LEU A 144 -11.53 3.92 -3.90
C LEU A 144 -11.95 5.19 -3.16
N ARG A 145 -12.63 6.11 -3.84
CA ARG A 145 -13.15 7.34 -3.25
C ARG A 145 -14.35 7.08 -2.35
N GLU A 146 -15.37 6.42 -2.89
CA GLU A 146 -16.61 6.11 -2.17
C GLU A 146 -16.34 5.28 -0.91
N ALA A 147 -15.50 4.24 -1.03
CA ALA A 147 -15.17 3.39 0.10
C ALA A 147 -14.23 4.10 1.09
N GLY A 148 -13.19 4.79 0.62
CA GLY A 148 -12.24 5.48 1.50
C GLY A 148 -12.86 6.63 2.30
N GLU A 149 -13.90 7.27 1.78
CA GLU A 149 -14.58 8.40 2.41
C GLU A 149 -15.88 7.99 3.15
N SER A 150 -16.19 6.69 3.21
CA SER A 150 -17.44 6.18 3.79
C SER A 150 -17.64 6.54 5.26
N ASP A 151 -16.54 6.63 6.01
CA ASP A 151 -16.54 6.87 7.46
C ASP A 151 -16.17 8.31 7.83
N GLY A 152 -16.32 9.24 6.86
CA GLY A 152 -16.09 10.68 7.07
C GLY A 152 -14.63 11.13 6.93
N ALA A 153 -13.75 10.24 6.48
CA ALA A 153 -12.42 10.64 6.02
C ALA A 153 -12.52 11.45 4.72
N GLN A 154 -11.57 12.35 4.50
CA GLN A 154 -11.45 13.12 3.26
C GLN A 154 -10.01 13.04 2.75
N TYR A 155 -9.86 12.74 1.47
CA TYR A 155 -8.56 12.77 0.80
C TYR A 155 -8.41 14.03 -0.03
N ASN A 156 -7.18 14.52 -0.17
CA ASN A 156 -6.92 15.61 -1.08
C ASN A 156 -7.18 15.13 -2.53
N PRO A 157 -7.98 15.87 -3.33
CA PRO A 157 -8.39 15.45 -4.67
C PRO A 157 -7.26 14.99 -5.61
N TYR A 158 -6.04 15.54 -5.46
CA TYR A 158 -4.90 15.14 -6.30
C TYR A 158 -4.64 13.62 -6.27
N VAL A 159 -4.91 12.95 -5.15
CA VAL A 159 -4.56 11.53 -4.98
C VAL A 159 -5.31 10.65 -5.96
N TYR A 160 -6.58 10.96 -6.24
CA TYR A 160 -7.40 10.19 -7.18
C TYR A 160 -6.94 10.41 -8.62
N HIS A 161 -6.53 11.62 -8.98
CA HIS A 161 -5.93 11.90 -10.29
C HIS A 161 -4.58 11.21 -10.45
N TRP A 162 -3.80 11.10 -9.37
CA TRP A 162 -2.53 10.38 -9.37
C TRP A 162 -2.72 8.88 -9.58
N VAL A 163 -3.67 8.27 -8.85
CA VAL A 163 -4.07 6.87 -9.07
C VAL A 163 -4.51 6.66 -10.52
N ALA A 164 -5.40 7.51 -11.05
CA ALA A 164 -5.88 7.41 -12.43
C ALA A 164 -4.73 7.47 -13.45
N ALA A 165 -3.74 8.35 -13.25
CA ALA A 165 -2.57 8.45 -14.11
C ALA A 165 -1.73 7.17 -14.10
N LEU A 166 -1.46 6.61 -12.90
CA LEU A 166 -0.73 5.34 -12.75
C LEU A 166 -1.47 4.17 -13.41
N GLN A 167 -2.79 4.10 -13.25
CA GLN A 167 -3.63 3.09 -13.90
C GLN A 167 -3.57 3.21 -15.43
N ALA A 168 -3.72 4.42 -15.96
CA ALA A 168 -3.65 4.69 -17.40
C ALA A 168 -2.29 4.27 -17.98
N TYR A 169 -1.20 4.59 -17.27
CA TYR A 169 0.14 4.17 -17.65
C TYR A 169 0.29 2.65 -17.69
N VAL A 170 -0.07 1.94 -16.62
CA VAL A 170 0.10 0.48 -16.51
C VAL A 170 -0.78 -0.29 -17.49
N LEU A 171 -2.01 0.17 -17.69
CA LEU A 171 -2.98 -0.49 -18.58
C LEU A 171 -2.87 -0.02 -20.03
N ASN A 172 -1.95 0.91 -20.34
CA ASN A 172 -1.77 1.52 -21.65
C ASN A 172 -3.09 2.10 -22.20
N ARG A 173 -3.82 2.83 -21.36
CA ARG A 173 -5.08 3.50 -21.67
C ARG A 173 -4.86 5.01 -21.85
N PRO A 174 -5.73 5.73 -22.59
CA PRO A 174 -5.70 7.20 -22.63
C PRO A 174 -5.86 7.83 -21.24
N GLY A 175 -5.49 9.11 -21.11
CA GLY A 175 -5.73 9.89 -19.89
C GLY A 175 -4.51 10.06 -18.95
N LEU A 176 -3.36 9.44 -19.27
CA LEU A 176 -2.12 9.62 -18.48
C LEU A 176 -1.72 11.10 -18.35
N GLY A 177 -1.64 11.81 -19.48
CA GLY A 177 -1.20 13.22 -19.47
C GLY A 177 -2.16 14.13 -18.71
N GLU A 178 -3.46 13.96 -18.92
CA GLU A 178 -4.52 14.73 -18.24
C GLU A 178 -4.55 14.44 -16.74
N GLY A 179 -4.50 13.16 -16.34
CA GLY A 179 -4.46 12.75 -14.95
C GLY A 179 -3.21 13.25 -14.23
N LEU A 180 -2.04 13.18 -14.87
CA LEU A 180 -0.79 13.70 -14.32
C LEU A 180 -0.84 15.22 -14.15
N ALA A 181 -1.35 15.95 -15.14
CA ALA A 181 -1.49 17.40 -15.07
C ALA A 181 -2.46 17.83 -13.95
N ALA A 182 -3.59 17.14 -13.80
CA ALA A 182 -4.54 17.41 -12.72
C ALA A 182 -3.94 17.09 -11.34
N ALA A 183 -3.21 15.97 -11.21
CA ALA A 183 -2.51 15.63 -9.97
C ALA A 183 -1.45 16.69 -9.60
N LEU A 184 -0.70 17.18 -10.59
CA LEU A 184 0.26 18.28 -10.42
C LEU A 184 -0.43 19.56 -9.95
N GLU A 185 -1.51 19.97 -10.61
CA GLU A 185 -2.21 21.22 -10.30
C GLU A 185 -2.87 21.20 -8.91
N LEU A 186 -3.43 20.06 -8.51
CA LEU A 186 -4.13 19.90 -7.23
C LEU A 186 -3.20 19.57 -6.05
N SER A 187 -1.97 19.16 -6.32
CA SER A 187 -0.94 18.98 -5.27
C SER A 187 -0.17 20.27 -4.96
N ASP A 188 -0.49 21.38 -5.64
CA ASP A 188 0.10 22.70 -5.38
C ASP A 188 -0.11 23.11 -3.91
N PRO A 189 0.97 23.32 -3.13
CA PRO A 189 0.91 23.75 -1.74
C PRO A 189 0.11 25.04 -1.51
N GLU A 190 -0.03 25.91 -2.51
CA GLU A 190 -0.82 27.14 -2.43
C GLU A 190 -2.33 26.90 -2.58
N ARG A 191 -2.75 25.71 -3.01
CA ARG A 191 -4.15 25.33 -3.30
C ARG A 191 -4.71 24.29 -2.33
N VAL A 192 -4.00 24.03 -1.24
CA VAL A 192 -4.30 22.94 -0.33
C VAL A 192 -5.48 23.29 0.57
N GLU A 193 -6.57 22.55 0.43
CA GLU A 193 -7.72 22.62 1.34
C GLU A 193 -7.50 21.78 2.61
N PHE A 194 -6.70 20.70 2.54
CA PHE A 194 -6.53 19.73 3.63
C PHE A 194 -5.06 19.30 3.81
N GLY A 195 -4.57 19.34 5.05
CA GLY A 195 -3.21 18.95 5.45
C GLY A 195 -2.19 20.10 5.41
N PRO A 196 -1.03 19.97 6.08
CA PRO A 196 -0.01 21.00 6.07
C PRO A 196 0.70 21.07 4.71
N ALA A 197 0.72 22.26 4.10
CA ALA A 197 1.37 22.55 2.81
C ALA A 197 2.83 22.05 2.71
N GLU A 198 3.53 21.97 3.85
CA GLU A 198 4.91 21.48 3.93
C GLU A 198 5.02 19.98 3.63
N ILE A 199 4.03 19.15 3.99
CA ILE A 199 4.01 17.72 3.66
C ILE A 199 3.86 17.55 2.15
N LEU A 200 2.94 18.29 1.53
CA LEU A 200 2.70 18.22 0.08
C LEU A 200 3.95 18.63 -0.71
N ASN A 201 4.62 19.70 -0.27
CA ASN A 201 5.82 20.23 -0.92
C ASN A 201 7.08 19.35 -0.73
N LYS A 202 7.17 18.59 0.38
CA LYS A 202 8.40 17.84 0.73
C LYS A 202 8.31 16.34 0.57
N LEU A 203 7.12 15.75 0.66
CA LEU A 203 6.93 14.31 0.76
C LEU A 203 6.04 13.74 -0.34
N THR A 204 5.10 14.53 -0.87
CA THR A 204 3.99 13.98 -1.65
C THR A 204 4.15 14.13 -3.16
N PHE A 205 4.86 15.17 -3.59
CA PHE A 205 5.25 15.34 -4.99
C PHE A 205 6.77 15.55 -5.09
N PRO A 206 7.48 14.90 -6.03
CA PRO A 206 8.90 15.17 -6.23
C PRO A 206 9.11 16.66 -6.57
N PRO A 207 10.10 17.34 -5.94
CA PRO A 207 10.38 18.75 -6.17
C PRO A 207 10.91 19.05 -7.59
#